data_AF-A0A3S4KQ17-F1
#
_entry.id   AF-A0A3S4KQ17-F1
#
_cell.length_a   1.000
_cell.length_b   1.000
_cell.length_c   1.000
_cell.angle_alpha   90.00
_cell.angle_beta   90.00
_cell.angle_gamma   90.00
#
_symmetry.space_group_name_H-M   'P 1'
#
loop_
_entity.id
_entity.type
_entity.pdbx_description
1 polymer ?
#
loop_
_entity_poly.entity_id
_entity_poly.type
_entity_poly.pdbx_seq_one_letter_code
_entity_poly.pdbx_strand_id
1 'polypeptide(L)'
;MGDGIYERTYMAYQEGENLTSFMEIKGWRIYGQPSYTILPFVEVESLSVNGVKFRATDGFPETGFDGAKFTLLLTHNMKNTDYNWTAGIYGINVDSNGEVTLSVLIRSEVTITGKPKNGKGNDVVFKFKIKKWFTSLGASSSNTWDIINTSCSYGQMPSSLELAQRPSGGVVPRKVGTLWGEYGNLKTYGNAFSSTDYWTSTQLMGVHEKFNPETGISELGTGKSSGLCVEYY
;
A
#
# COMPACT_ATOMS: atom_id res chain seq x y z
N MET A 1 -1.96 59.70 0.84
CA MET A 1 -0.69 59.21 0.26
C MET A 1 -0.73 57.70 0.36
N GLY A 2 -0.64 56.99 -0.77
CA GLY A 2 -0.43 55.54 -0.74
C GLY A 2 1.01 55.26 -0.34
N ASP A 3 1.21 54.20 0.41
CA ASP A 3 2.48 53.63 0.87
C ASP A 3 3.36 53.05 -0.27
N GLY A 4 2.88 53.08 -1.52
CA GLY A 4 3.66 52.75 -2.71
C GLY A 4 3.87 51.24 -2.93
N ILE A 5 3.12 50.41 -2.21
CA ILE A 5 3.19 48.94 -2.30
C ILE A 5 2.11 48.44 -3.25
N TYR A 6 2.50 47.62 -4.22
CA TYR A 6 1.59 46.95 -5.15
C TYR A 6 1.84 45.45 -5.09
N GLU A 7 0.83 44.68 -4.70
CA GLU A 7 0.92 43.24 -4.55
C GLU A 7 -0.01 42.53 -5.54
N ARG A 8 0.48 41.41 -6.12
CA ARG A 8 -0.36 40.50 -6.88
C ARG A 8 0.13 39.07 -6.73
N THR A 9 -0.79 38.17 -6.39
CA THR A 9 -0.53 36.73 -6.30
C THR A 9 -0.91 36.07 -7.63
N TYR A 10 -0.11 35.11 -8.07
CA TYR A 10 -0.39 34.29 -9.24
C TYR A 10 -0.21 32.82 -8.89
N MET A 11 -1.06 31.98 -9.49
CA MET A 11 -0.90 30.53 -9.46
C MET A 11 -0.29 30.10 -10.78
N ALA A 12 0.73 29.26 -10.71
CA ALA A 12 1.36 28.70 -11.88
C ALA A 12 1.01 27.22 -12.03
N TYR A 13 0.83 26.78 -13.27
CA TYR A 13 0.38 25.43 -13.62
C TYR A 13 1.45 24.62 -14.35
N GLN A 14 2.62 25.20 -14.56
CA GLN A 14 3.75 24.56 -15.24
C GLN A 14 5.01 24.76 -14.41
N GLU A 15 5.78 23.69 -14.31
CA GLU A 15 7.09 23.66 -13.68
C GLU A 15 8.07 24.59 -14.40
N GLY A 16 9.03 25.12 -13.67
CA GLY A 16 10.08 25.93 -14.28
C GLY A 16 11.12 26.41 -13.28
N GLU A 17 12.37 26.49 -13.73
CA GLU A 17 13.51 26.96 -12.95
C GLU A 17 14.02 28.29 -13.50
N ASN A 18 14.71 29.06 -12.66
CA ASN A 18 15.30 30.36 -13.03
C ASN A 18 14.29 31.34 -13.64
N LEU A 19 13.03 31.24 -13.21
CA LEU A 19 11.97 32.11 -13.69
C LEU A 19 12.19 33.51 -13.14
N THR A 20 11.86 34.50 -13.95
CA THR A 20 11.94 35.91 -13.57
C THR A 20 10.56 36.53 -13.61
N SER A 21 10.32 37.47 -12.72
CA SER A 21 9.15 38.33 -12.76
C SER A 21 9.59 39.74 -13.16
N PHE A 22 8.69 40.50 -13.79
CA PHE A 22 8.89 41.92 -14.01
C PHE A 22 7.55 42.65 -13.89
N MET A 23 7.61 43.89 -13.43
CA MET A 23 6.49 44.82 -13.47
C MET A 23 6.67 45.72 -14.69
N GLU A 24 5.62 45.90 -15.50
CA GLU A 24 5.62 46.82 -16.63
C GLU A 24 4.70 48.02 -16.37
N ILE A 25 5.23 49.23 -16.52
CA ILE A 25 4.49 50.50 -16.35
C ILE A 25 4.72 51.34 -17.59
N LYS A 26 3.67 51.54 -18.41
CA LYS A 26 3.69 52.41 -19.60
C LYS A 26 4.94 52.20 -20.50
N GLY A 27 5.33 50.96 -20.76
CA GLY A 27 6.48 50.60 -21.59
C GLY A 27 7.83 50.52 -20.86
N TRP A 28 7.86 50.75 -19.53
CA TRP A 28 9.05 50.60 -18.69
C TRP A 28 8.97 49.27 -17.94
N ARG A 29 10.02 48.46 -18.01
CA ARG A 29 10.11 47.19 -17.27
C ARG A 29 11.01 47.33 -16.06
N ILE A 30 10.49 46.90 -14.92
CA ILE A 30 11.22 46.76 -13.67
C ILE A 30 11.34 45.26 -13.40
N TYR A 31 12.55 44.72 -13.55
CA TYR A 31 12.79 43.30 -13.29
C TYR A 31 12.78 43.04 -11.78
N GLY A 32 11.97 42.07 -11.37
CA GLY A 32 11.99 41.54 -10.02
C GLY A 32 13.26 40.74 -9.76
N GLN A 33 13.69 40.70 -8.51
CA GLN A 33 14.76 39.84 -8.00
C GLN A 33 14.33 39.30 -6.63
N PRO A 34 14.69 38.07 -6.26
CA PRO A 34 15.46 37.08 -7.04
C PRO A 34 14.63 36.29 -8.07
N SER A 35 15.29 35.44 -8.86
CA SER A 35 14.60 34.41 -9.65
C SER A 35 13.87 33.41 -8.75
N TYR A 36 12.88 32.71 -9.30
CA TYR A 36 12.08 31.72 -8.57
C TYR A 36 11.91 30.42 -9.36
N THR A 37 11.47 29.39 -8.65
CA THR A 37 11.21 28.05 -9.19
C THR A 37 9.77 27.66 -8.90
N ILE A 38 9.09 27.11 -9.90
CA ILE A 38 7.82 26.41 -9.74
C ILE A 38 8.14 24.92 -9.67
N LEU A 39 7.89 24.31 -8.52
CA LEU A 39 8.17 22.90 -8.27
C LEU A 39 7.10 21.99 -8.89
N PRO A 40 7.47 20.74 -9.27
CA PRO A 40 6.50 19.73 -9.68
C PRO A 40 5.47 19.45 -8.60
N PHE A 41 4.28 19.02 -9.04
CA PHE A 41 3.30 18.43 -8.13
C PHE A 41 3.63 16.96 -7.91
N VAL A 42 4.01 16.62 -6.68
CA VAL A 42 4.50 15.29 -6.35
C VAL A 42 3.37 14.43 -5.80
N GLU A 43 3.22 13.23 -6.35
CA GLU A 43 2.22 12.24 -5.95
C GLU A 43 2.89 10.87 -5.74
N VAL A 44 2.15 9.92 -5.15
CA VAL A 44 2.56 8.51 -5.18
C VAL A 44 2.18 7.93 -6.54
N GLU A 45 3.18 7.55 -7.33
CA GLU A 45 3.00 6.95 -8.66
C GLU A 45 2.66 5.46 -8.53
N SER A 46 3.42 4.76 -7.71
CA SER A 46 3.34 3.30 -7.57
C SER A 46 3.75 2.84 -6.18
N LEU A 47 3.46 1.57 -5.89
CA LEU A 47 3.80 0.91 -4.64
C LEU A 47 4.66 -0.30 -4.94
N SER A 48 5.78 -0.43 -4.24
CA SER A 48 6.68 -1.59 -4.34
C SER A 48 6.38 -2.59 -3.23
N VAL A 49 6.14 -3.85 -3.60
CA VAL A 49 5.76 -4.93 -2.68
C VAL A 49 6.44 -6.22 -3.12
N ASN A 50 7.42 -6.66 -2.35
CA ASN A 50 8.12 -7.93 -2.58
C ASN A 50 8.61 -8.07 -4.05
N GLY A 51 9.30 -7.03 -4.54
CA GLY A 51 9.86 -6.96 -5.89
C GLY A 51 8.90 -6.60 -7.03
N VAL A 52 7.61 -6.39 -6.75
CA VAL A 52 6.59 -6.05 -7.76
C VAL A 52 6.04 -4.65 -7.53
N LYS A 53 5.67 -3.95 -8.61
CA LYS A 53 5.07 -2.61 -8.55
C LYS A 53 3.58 -2.65 -8.91
N PHE A 54 2.75 -2.01 -8.10
CA PHE A 54 1.34 -1.72 -8.37
C PHE A 54 1.16 -0.23 -8.60
N ARG A 55 0.25 0.19 -9.50
CA ARG A 55 -0.05 1.61 -9.64
C ARG A 55 -0.83 2.08 -8.42
N ALA A 56 -0.58 3.31 -7.97
CA ALA A 56 -1.35 3.88 -6.86
C ALA A 56 -2.85 3.95 -7.15
N THR A 57 -3.22 4.02 -8.43
CA THR A 57 -4.60 4.07 -8.91
C THR A 57 -5.29 2.71 -9.01
N ASP A 58 -4.57 1.59 -8.80
CA ASP A 58 -5.16 0.24 -8.87
C ASP A 58 -5.97 -0.13 -7.61
N GLY A 59 -6.02 0.76 -6.61
CA GLY A 59 -6.75 0.55 -5.36
C GLY A 59 -6.00 -0.29 -4.31
N PHE A 60 -4.72 -0.56 -4.54
CA PHE A 60 -3.86 -1.27 -3.60
C PHE A 60 -3.67 -0.47 -2.28
N PRO A 61 -3.59 -1.13 -1.11
CA PRO A 61 -3.99 -2.50 -0.85
C PRO A 61 -5.49 -2.62 -0.54
N GLU A 62 -6.12 -3.71 -0.99
CA GLU A 62 -7.47 -4.10 -0.55
C GLU A 62 -7.43 -5.18 0.54
N THR A 63 -6.31 -5.88 0.69
CA THR A 63 -6.10 -6.89 1.73
C THR A 63 -5.05 -6.43 2.73
N GLY A 64 -5.07 -6.98 3.94
CA GLY A 64 -4.07 -6.66 4.97
C GLY A 64 -3.91 -7.77 5.97
N PHE A 65 -2.80 -7.75 6.71
CA PHE A 65 -2.49 -8.63 7.83
C PHE A 65 -1.44 -7.94 8.71
N ASP A 66 -1.25 -8.45 9.94
CA ASP A 66 -0.23 -7.92 10.85
C ASP A 66 1.18 -8.21 10.31
N GLY A 67 1.93 -7.14 10.06
CA GLY A 67 3.26 -7.18 9.47
C GLY A 67 3.27 -6.97 7.95
N ALA A 68 2.12 -6.70 7.32
CA ALA A 68 2.06 -6.37 5.90
C ALA A 68 2.84 -5.09 5.60
N LYS A 69 3.64 -5.09 4.52
CA LYS A 69 4.54 -3.99 4.17
C LYS A 69 4.55 -3.67 2.68
N PHE A 70 4.65 -2.38 2.37
CA PHE A 70 4.83 -1.86 1.01
C PHE A 70 5.54 -0.50 1.02
N THR A 71 6.26 -0.16 -0.04
CA THR A 71 6.99 1.11 -0.15
C THR A 71 6.34 2.03 -1.17
N LEU A 72 6.11 3.29 -0.80
CA LEU A 72 5.62 4.33 -1.69
C LEU A 72 6.71 4.73 -2.70
N LEU A 73 6.38 4.87 -3.98
CA LEU A 73 7.28 5.40 -5.02
C LEU A 73 6.66 6.68 -5.59
N LEU A 74 7.43 7.76 -5.57
CA LEU A 74 6.92 9.10 -5.93
C LEU A 74 7.15 9.43 -7.40
N THR A 75 6.29 10.31 -7.94
CA THR A 75 6.48 10.91 -9.26
C THR A 75 7.76 11.75 -9.32
N HIS A 76 8.21 12.06 -10.55
CA HIS A 76 9.39 12.89 -10.83
C HIS A 76 10.70 12.40 -10.18
N ASN A 77 10.79 11.11 -9.83
CA ASN A 77 11.93 10.50 -9.14
C ASN A 77 12.26 11.16 -7.79
N MET A 78 11.26 11.77 -7.14
CA MET A 78 11.41 12.35 -5.81
C MET A 78 11.72 11.26 -4.78
N LYS A 79 12.57 11.58 -3.79
CA LYS A 79 12.95 10.61 -2.75
C LYS A 79 12.04 10.74 -1.55
N ASN A 80 11.59 9.61 -1.01
CA ASN A 80 10.82 9.59 0.24
C ASN A 80 11.57 10.26 1.40
N THR A 81 12.91 10.21 1.40
CA THR A 81 13.75 10.83 2.42
C THR A 81 13.67 12.36 2.45
N ASP A 82 13.15 12.99 1.41
CA ASP A 82 12.97 14.44 1.33
C ASP A 82 11.69 14.91 2.05
N TYR A 83 10.88 13.96 2.54
CA TYR A 83 9.60 14.20 3.20
C TYR A 83 9.60 13.69 4.65
N ASN A 84 8.81 14.36 5.48
CA ASN A 84 8.42 13.88 6.80
C ASN A 84 7.09 13.14 6.68
N TRP A 85 7.13 11.82 6.85
CA TRP A 85 5.98 10.95 6.67
C TRP A 85 5.18 10.75 7.96
N THR A 86 3.86 10.68 7.83
CA THR A 86 2.94 10.30 8.91
C THR A 86 1.73 9.56 8.36
N ALA A 87 1.23 8.58 9.12
CA ALA A 87 -0.03 7.89 8.81
C ALA A 87 -1.24 8.48 9.57
N GLY A 88 -0.99 9.31 10.59
CA GLY A 88 -2.05 9.95 11.38
C GLY A 88 -2.96 9.00 12.18
N ILE A 89 -2.67 7.70 12.21
CA ILE A 89 -3.51 6.69 12.89
C ILE A 89 -2.65 5.60 13.55
N TYR A 90 -3.12 5.10 14.69
CA TYR A 90 -2.45 4.02 15.40
C TYR A 90 -2.46 2.72 14.60
N GLY A 91 -1.32 2.01 14.61
CA GLY A 91 -1.16 0.70 14.00
C GLY A 91 -0.90 0.70 12.48
N ILE A 92 -0.79 1.89 11.86
CA ILE A 92 -0.09 2.07 10.59
C ILE A 92 1.15 2.89 10.85
N ASN A 93 2.31 2.38 10.45
CA ASN A 93 3.56 3.13 10.52
C ASN A 93 4.08 3.41 9.11
N VAL A 94 4.76 4.54 8.94
CA VAL A 94 5.50 4.87 7.72
C VAL A 94 6.87 5.38 8.11
N ASP A 95 7.91 4.77 7.57
CA ASP A 95 9.30 5.15 7.87
C ASP A 95 9.80 6.28 6.95
N SER A 96 11.04 6.72 7.17
CA SER A 96 11.66 7.78 6.36
C SER A 96 11.94 7.37 4.91
N ASN A 97 11.92 6.08 4.61
CA ASN A 97 12.08 5.54 3.27
C ASN A 97 10.72 5.36 2.56
N GLY A 98 9.61 5.72 3.21
CA GLY A 98 8.26 5.54 2.70
C GLY A 98 7.79 4.09 2.73
N GLU A 99 8.43 3.21 3.53
CA GLU A 99 7.89 1.87 3.82
C GLU A 99 6.75 2.00 4.82
N VAL A 100 5.55 1.61 4.38
CA VAL A 100 4.35 1.52 5.19
C VAL A 100 4.25 0.13 5.76
N THR A 101 4.01 0.01 7.07
CA THR A 101 3.75 -1.25 7.77
C THR A 101 2.36 -1.21 8.42
N LEU A 102 1.56 -2.26 8.19
CA LEU A 102 0.28 -2.46 8.86
C LEU A 102 0.48 -3.41 10.05
N SER A 103 0.01 -3.02 11.24
CA SER A 103 0.12 -3.84 12.46
C SER A 103 -1.22 -4.13 13.11
N VAL A 104 -2.25 -3.37 12.76
CA VAL A 104 -3.60 -3.58 13.26
C VAL A 104 -4.60 -3.46 12.13
N LEU A 105 -5.71 -4.17 12.28
CA LEU A 105 -6.88 -3.97 11.45
C LEU A 105 -7.38 -2.53 11.56
N ILE A 106 -7.60 -1.87 10.42
CA ILE A 106 -8.26 -0.58 10.32
C ILE A 106 -9.43 -0.67 9.35
N ARG A 107 -10.62 -0.30 9.84
CA ARG A 107 -11.89 -0.41 9.09
C ARG A 107 -12.24 0.86 8.29
N SER A 108 -11.52 1.95 8.52
CA SER A 108 -11.68 3.22 7.82
C SER A 108 -10.64 3.40 6.72
N GLU A 109 -10.87 4.35 5.81
CA GLU A 109 -9.82 4.83 4.90
C GLU A 109 -8.63 5.38 5.72
N VAL A 110 -7.41 5.01 5.31
CA VAL A 110 -6.16 5.49 5.89
C VAL A 110 -5.56 6.53 4.96
N THR A 111 -5.02 7.62 5.53
CA THR A 111 -4.32 8.66 4.77
C THR A 111 -2.87 8.75 5.25
N ILE A 112 -1.93 8.44 4.36
CA ILE A 112 -0.50 8.68 4.55
C ILE A 112 -0.15 10.04 3.97
N THR A 113 0.55 10.88 4.73
CA THR A 113 0.95 12.22 4.32
C THR A 113 2.47 12.38 4.45
N GLY A 114 3.12 12.82 3.38
CA GLY A 114 4.52 13.22 3.35
C GLY A 114 4.64 14.73 3.21
N LYS A 115 5.15 15.43 4.23
CA LYS A 115 5.38 16.88 4.17
C LYS A 115 6.81 17.21 3.75
N PRO A 116 7.05 18.06 2.74
CA PRO A 116 8.41 18.41 2.31
C PRO A 116 9.24 18.97 3.47
N LYS A 117 10.43 18.40 3.72
CA LYS A 117 11.31 18.85 4.81
C LYS A 117 11.84 20.27 4.62
N ASN A 118 12.00 20.68 3.37
CA ASN A 118 12.45 22.03 3.01
C ASN A 118 11.33 23.08 3.06
N GLY A 119 10.09 22.68 3.39
CA GLY A 119 8.92 23.56 3.45
C GLY A 119 8.44 24.08 2.09
N LYS A 120 8.89 23.50 0.97
CA LYS A 120 8.53 23.91 -0.39
C LYS A 120 7.85 22.77 -1.15
N GLY A 121 6.91 23.11 -2.03
CA GLY A 121 6.15 22.14 -2.81
C GLY A 121 4.86 21.70 -2.09
N ASN A 122 4.17 20.73 -2.66
CA ASN A 122 2.94 20.17 -2.07
C ASN A 122 3.23 19.07 -1.05
N ASP A 123 2.28 18.87 -0.14
CA ASP A 123 2.21 17.65 0.65
C ASP A 123 1.84 16.48 -0.27
N VAL A 124 2.56 15.37 -0.15
CA VAL A 124 2.25 14.12 -0.84
C VAL A 124 1.20 13.38 -0.02
N VAL A 125 0.10 12.98 -0.65
CA VAL A 125 -1.01 12.29 0.02
C VAL A 125 -1.28 10.97 -0.68
N PHE A 126 -1.32 9.89 0.10
CA PHE A 126 -1.72 8.56 -0.38
C PHE A 126 -2.82 8.00 0.51
N LYS A 127 -3.86 7.45 -0.12
CA LYS A 127 -5.05 6.94 0.57
C LYS A 127 -5.33 5.51 0.15
N PHE A 128 -5.72 4.70 1.11
CA PHE A 128 -6.13 3.32 0.85
C PHE A 128 -7.19 2.85 1.85
N LYS A 129 -7.90 1.79 1.49
CA LYS A 129 -8.90 1.16 2.35
C LYS A 129 -8.80 -0.36 2.27
N ILE A 130 -8.59 -0.99 3.41
CA ILE A 130 -8.61 -2.44 3.55
C ILE A 130 -10.06 -2.93 3.52
N LYS A 131 -10.32 -3.95 2.70
CA LYS A 131 -11.60 -4.67 2.59
C LYS A 131 -11.54 -6.04 3.25
N LYS A 132 -10.36 -6.65 3.30
CA LYS A 132 -10.16 -7.99 3.87
C LYS A 132 -8.95 -8.02 4.80
N TRP A 133 -9.12 -8.51 6.02
CA TRP A 133 -8.03 -8.68 6.97
C TRP A 133 -7.78 -10.15 7.26
N PHE A 134 -6.55 -10.60 7.04
CA PHE A 134 -6.14 -11.99 7.17
C PHE A 134 -5.37 -12.19 8.48
N THR A 135 -5.73 -13.26 9.20
CA THR A 135 -5.07 -13.65 10.46
C THR A 135 -4.70 -15.13 10.42
N SER A 136 -3.40 -15.40 10.44
CA SER A 136 -2.85 -16.75 10.55
C SER A 136 -3.02 -17.26 11.98
N LEU A 137 -3.50 -18.49 12.13
CA LEU A 137 -3.58 -19.19 13.43
C LEU A 137 -2.23 -19.81 13.85
N GLY A 138 -1.17 -19.56 13.07
CA GLY A 138 0.20 -20.01 13.34
C GLY A 138 0.45 -21.49 13.03
N ALA A 139 1.73 -21.90 12.94
CA ALA A 139 2.12 -23.28 12.61
C ALA A 139 1.73 -24.32 13.68
N SER A 140 1.53 -23.90 14.92
CA SER A 140 1.03 -24.74 16.02
C SER A 140 -0.43 -25.17 15.84
N SER A 141 -1.17 -24.51 14.93
CA SER A 141 -2.56 -24.85 14.65
C SER A 141 -2.74 -26.11 13.79
N SER A 142 -1.67 -26.80 13.37
CA SER A 142 -1.69 -28.02 12.55
C SER A 142 -2.78 -29.03 12.98
N ASN A 143 -3.95 -28.91 12.35
CA ASN A 143 -5.18 -29.64 12.68
C ASN A 143 -5.97 -29.99 11.43
N THR A 144 -7.04 -30.78 11.60
CA THR A 144 -7.97 -31.11 10.53
C THR A 144 -8.76 -29.88 10.09
N TRP A 145 -9.30 -29.93 8.88
CA TRP A 145 -10.09 -28.85 8.31
C TRP A 145 -11.26 -28.45 9.21
N ASP A 146 -12.02 -29.42 9.75
CA ASP A 146 -13.18 -29.15 10.61
C ASP A 146 -12.83 -28.34 11.87
N ILE A 147 -11.69 -28.65 12.49
CA ILE A 147 -11.21 -27.92 13.67
C ILE A 147 -10.85 -26.49 13.28
N ILE A 148 -10.09 -26.30 12.20
CA ILE A 148 -9.72 -24.95 11.75
C ILE A 148 -10.94 -24.14 11.34
N ASN A 149 -11.90 -24.74 10.65
CA ASN A 149 -13.12 -24.07 10.20
C ASN A 149 -13.92 -23.48 11.37
N THR A 150 -13.86 -24.11 12.55
CA THR A 150 -14.49 -23.60 13.78
C THR A 150 -13.57 -22.71 14.63
N SER A 151 -12.27 -22.61 14.28
CA SER A 151 -11.27 -21.88 15.07
C SER A 151 -11.19 -20.38 14.74
N CYS A 152 -11.83 -19.93 13.66
CA CYS A 152 -11.89 -18.51 13.33
C CYS A 152 -12.86 -17.78 14.27
N SER A 153 -12.35 -17.29 15.41
CA SER A 153 -13.14 -16.55 16.41
C SER A 153 -13.78 -15.28 15.85
N TYR A 154 -13.08 -14.62 14.92
CA TYR A 154 -13.55 -13.45 14.20
C TYR A 154 -13.29 -13.67 12.71
N GLY A 155 -14.36 -13.69 11.90
CA GLY A 155 -14.29 -13.97 10.47
C GLY A 155 -14.58 -15.42 10.09
N GLN A 156 -14.02 -15.87 8.98
CA GLN A 156 -14.20 -17.23 8.45
C GLN A 156 -12.93 -17.73 7.76
N MET A 157 -12.86 -19.02 7.44
CA MET A 157 -11.77 -19.54 6.64
C MET A 157 -11.87 -19.00 5.19
N PRO A 158 -10.79 -18.41 4.64
CA PRO A 158 -10.81 -17.86 3.30
C PRO A 158 -10.89 -18.96 2.24
N SER A 159 -11.53 -18.65 1.12
CA SER A 159 -11.48 -19.47 -0.08
C SER A 159 -10.12 -19.30 -0.80
N SER A 160 -9.73 -20.27 -1.62
CA SER A 160 -8.47 -20.18 -2.37
C SER A 160 -8.43 -18.97 -3.31
N LEU A 161 -9.58 -18.56 -3.86
CA LEU A 161 -9.70 -17.38 -4.74
C LEU A 161 -9.52 -16.04 -4.01
N GLU A 162 -9.65 -16.00 -2.69
CA GLU A 162 -9.36 -14.80 -1.88
C GLU A 162 -7.88 -14.72 -1.50
N LEU A 163 -7.20 -15.86 -1.50
CA LEU A 163 -5.77 -15.94 -1.23
C LEU A 163 -4.97 -15.69 -2.48
N ALA A 164 -5.36 -16.27 -3.62
CA ALA A 164 -4.66 -16.13 -4.88
C ALA A 164 -5.58 -16.39 -6.08
N GLN A 165 -5.29 -15.74 -7.19
CA GLN A 165 -5.90 -16.12 -8.46
C GLN A 165 -5.33 -17.46 -8.94
N ARG A 166 -6.20 -18.34 -9.49
CA ARG A 166 -5.74 -19.60 -10.08
C ARG A 166 -4.76 -19.34 -11.24
N PRO A 167 -3.58 -20.00 -11.24
CA PRO A 167 -2.61 -19.82 -12.31
C PRO A 167 -3.11 -20.49 -13.59
N SER A 168 -2.93 -19.83 -14.75
CA SER A 168 -3.18 -20.43 -16.07
C SER A 168 -1.95 -21.12 -16.67
N GLY A 169 -0.79 -21.04 -16.01
CA GLY A 169 0.50 -21.57 -16.48
C GLY A 169 1.51 -21.84 -15.37
N GLY A 170 1.05 -22.27 -14.20
CA GLY A 170 1.89 -22.60 -13.04
C GLY A 170 2.43 -21.42 -12.22
N VAL A 171 2.35 -20.19 -12.74
CA VAL A 171 2.70 -18.96 -12.01
C VAL A 171 1.44 -18.22 -11.59
N VAL A 172 1.34 -17.91 -10.30
CA VAL A 172 0.22 -17.14 -9.74
C VAL A 172 0.42 -15.67 -10.09
N PRO A 173 -0.55 -15.02 -10.77
CA PRO A 173 -0.42 -13.61 -11.12
C PRO A 173 -0.54 -12.73 -9.87
N ARG A 174 0.25 -11.65 -9.83
CA ARG A 174 0.18 -10.61 -8.80
C ARG A 174 -0.94 -9.62 -9.14
N LYS A 175 -1.95 -9.51 -8.28
CA LYS A 175 -3.15 -8.71 -8.50
C LYS A 175 -3.75 -8.21 -7.19
N VAL A 176 -4.22 -6.96 -7.19
CA VAL A 176 -5.00 -6.33 -6.12
C VAL A 176 -6.29 -7.12 -5.84
N GLY A 177 -6.66 -7.24 -4.57
CA GLY A 177 -7.88 -7.89 -4.10
C GLY A 177 -7.72 -9.33 -3.58
N THR A 178 -6.50 -9.89 -3.66
CA THR A 178 -6.17 -11.22 -3.09
C THR A 178 -4.90 -11.14 -2.26
N LEU A 179 -4.82 -11.90 -1.17
CA LEU A 179 -3.72 -11.81 -0.19
C LEU A 179 -2.33 -12.02 -0.83
N TRP A 180 -2.11 -13.16 -1.47
CA TRP A 180 -0.86 -13.47 -2.14
C TRP A 180 -0.66 -12.63 -3.40
N GLY A 181 -1.75 -12.30 -4.11
CA GLY A 181 -1.66 -11.44 -5.28
C GLY A 181 -1.07 -10.07 -4.93
N GLU A 182 -1.44 -9.50 -3.79
CA GLU A 182 -0.93 -8.22 -3.30
C GLU A 182 0.49 -8.35 -2.73
N TYR A 183 0.74 -9.31 -1.85
CA TYR A 183 1.98 -9.36 -1.05
C TYR A 183 3.04 -10.37 -1.55
N GLY A 184 2.67 -11.26 -2.45
CA GLY A 184 3.56 -12.31 -2.96
C GLY A 184 3.89 -13.34 -1.89
N ASN A 185 5.13 -13.86 -1.91
CA ASN A 185 5.60 -14.84 -0.95
C ASN A 185 5.42 -14.35 0.50
N LEU A 186 4.44 -14.91 1.20
CA LEU A 186 4.05 -14.45 2.53
C LEU A 186 5.07 -14.85 3.61
N LYS A 187 5.92 -15.85 3.35
CA LYS A 187 6.98 -16.26 4.28
C LYS A 187 8.06 -15.17 4.47
N THR A 188 8.13 -14.18 3.58
CA THR A 188 9.06 -13.05 3.74
C THR A 188 8.62 -12.07 4.83
N TYR A 189 7.39 -12.19 5.34
CA TYR A 189 6.82 -11.30 6.36
C TYR A 189 6.98 -11.87 7.78
N GLY A 190 8.08 -12.57 8.02
CA GLY A 190 8.44 -13.11 9.34
C GLY A 190 7.47 -14.21 9.81
N ASN A 191 7.10 -14.15 11.10
CA ASN A 191 6.35 -15.23 11.75
C ASN A 191 4.85 -15.25 11.44
N ALA A 192 4.31 -14.21 10.77
CA ALA A 192 2.90 -14.16 10.40
C ALA A 192 2.49 -15.39 9.59
N PHE A 193 3.34 -15.80 8.64
CA PHE A 193 3.09 -16.97 7.77
C PHE A 193 4.27 -17.95 7.80
N SER A 194 4.40 -18.69 8.90
CA SER A 194 5.49 -19.66 9.09
C SER A 194 5.17 -21.10 8.65
N SER A 195 3.90 -21.39 8.34
CA SER A 195 3.47 -22.75 8.00
C SER A 195 3.82 -23.14 6.57
N THR A 196 3.88 -24.44 6.29
CA THR A 196 4.07 -24.96 4.93
C THR A 196 2.87 -24.71 4.05
N ASP A 197 1.68 -24.85 4.62
CA ASP A 197 0.40 -24.67 3.96
C ASP A 197 -0.68 -24.23 4.97
N TYR A 198 -1.79 -23.73 4.44
CA TYR A 198 -2.95 -23.28 5.20
C TYR A 198 -4.23 -23.87 4.60
N TRP A 199 -5.16 -24.30 5.45
CA TRP A 199 -6.48 -24.73 4.98
C TRP A 199 -7.25 -23.58 4.33
N THR A 200 -8.01 -23.92 3.29
CA THR A 200 -8.97 -23.02 2.64
C THR A 200 -10.38 -23.60 2.70
N SER A 201 -11.40 -22.76 2.60
CA SER A 201 -12.79 -23.22 2.55
C SER A 201 -13.17 -23.84 1.20
N THR A 202 -12.34 -23.67 0.16
CA THR A 202 -12.59 -24.21 -1.17
C THR A 202 -12.51 -25.74 -1.16
N GLN A 203 -13.52 -26.37 -1.76
CA GLN A 203 -13.62 -27.83 -1.87
C GLN A 203 -13.77 -28.23 -3.33
N LEU A 204 -13.05 -29.26 -3.74
CA LEU A 204 -13.17 -29.89 -5.06
C LEU A 204 -13.25 -31.40 -4.89
N MET A 205 -14.27 -32.02 -5.50
CA MET A 205 -14.53 -33.47 -5.38
C MET A 205 -14.60 -33.98 -3.91
N GLY A 206 -15.14 -33.17 -3.01
CA GLY A 206 -15.26 -33.53 -1.58
C GLY A 206 -13.99 -33.31 -0.76
N VAL A 207 -12.90 -32.81 -1.36
CA VAL A 207 -11.61 -32.58 -0.68
C VAL A 207 -11.32 -31.08 -0.61
N HIS A 208 -10.92 -30.59 0.57
CA HIS A 208 -10.56 -29.18 0.75
C HIS A 208 -9.17 -28.87 0.21
N GLU A 209 -9.00 -27.66 -0.33
CA GLU A 209 -7.71 -27.19 -0.80
C GLU A 209 -6.85 -26.65 0.35
N LYS A 210 -5.54 -26.83 0.21
CA LYS A 210 -4.50 -26.21 1.03
C LYS A 210 -3.74 -25.18 0.19
N PHE A 211 -3.57 -24.00 0.75
CA PHE A 211 -2.86 -22.89 0.15
C PHE A 211 -1.41 -22.84 0.62
N ASN A 212 -0.48 -22.78 -0.32
CA ASN A 212 0.93 -22.59 -0.05
C ASN A 212 1.26 -21.08 0.02
N PRO A 213 1.67 -20.54 1.17
CA PRO A 213 1.94 -19.11 1.36
C PRO A 213 3.18 -18.62 0.59
N GLU A 214 4.07 -19.52 0.19
CA GLU A 214 5.29 -19.20 -0.52
C GLU A 214 5.04 -19.04 -2.02
N THR A 215 4.30 -19.99 -2.62
CA THR A 215 4.05 -20.03 -4.07
C THR A 215 2.72 -19.42 -4.49
N GLY A 216 1.79 -19.27 -3.56
CA GLY A 216 0.43 -18.80 -3.82
C GLY A 216 -0.49 -19.87 -4.40
N ILE A 217 -0.01 -21.10 -4.58
CA ILE A 217 -0.75 -22.18 -5.22
C ILE A 217 -1.63 -22.88 -4.19
N SER A 218 -2.87 -23.20 -4.59
CA SER A 218 -3.78 -24.04 -3.82
C SER A 218 -3.95 -25.40 -4.50
N GLU A 219 -3.83 -26.48 -3.72
CA GLU A 219 -3.94 -27.86 -4.18
C GLU A 219 -4.84 -28.67 -3.24
N LEU A 220 -5.40 -29.78 -3.73
CA LEU A 220 -6.19 -30.68 -2.89
C LEU A 220 -5.34 -31.23 -1.74
N GLY A 221 -5.81 -31.05 -0.51
CA GLY A 221 -5.08 -31.42 0.69
C GLY A 221 -5.78 -32.47 1.54
N THR A 222 -4.99 -33.31 2.21
CA THR A 222 -5.45 -34.25 3.24
C THR A 222 -4.65 -34.07 4.53
N GLY A 223 -5.12 -34.68 5.63
CA GLY A 223 -4.39 -34.70 6.90
C GLY A 223 -4.57 -33.42 7.72
N LYS A 224 -3.46 -32.82 8.15
CA LYS A 224 -3.43 -31.61 8.98
C LYS A 224 -2.78 -30.45 8.25
N SER A 225 -3.19 -29.24 8.57
CA SER A 225 -2.62 -27.98 8.07
C SER A 225 -2.95 -26.85 9.04
N SER A 226 -2.30 -25.71 8.86
CA SER A 226 -2.51 -24.53 9.68
C SER A 226 -3.78 -23.78 9.29
N GLY A 227 -4.30 -22.99 10.23
CA GLY A 227 -5.46 -22.15 10.00
C GLY A 227 -5.13 -20.75 9.52
N LEU A 228 -5.99 -20.24 8.64
CA LEU A 228 -6.00 -18.85 8.20
C LEU A 228 -7.45 -18.37 8.27
N CYS A 229 -7.66 -17.16 8.77
CA CYS A 229 -8.97 -16.55 8.89
C CYS A 229 -8.99 -15.24 8.12
N VAL A 230 -10.17 -14.86 7.61
CA VAL A 230 -10.42 -13.60 6.94
C VAL A 230 -11.66 -12.91 7.51
N GLU A 231 -11.54 -11.60 7.75
CA GLU A 231 -12.63 -10.69 8.09
C GLU A 231 -12.89 -9.68 6.96
N TYR A 232 -14.13 -9.20 6.81
CA TYR A 232 -14.60 -8.34 5.69
C TYR A 232 -15.16 -6.99 6.15
N TYR A 233 -14.91 -5.92 5.38
CA TYR A 233 -15.33 -4.53 5.69
C TYR A 233 -15.70 -3.67 4.47
#